data_AF-A0A8H7I0B5-F1
#
_entry.id   AF-A0A8H7I0B5-F1
#
_cell.length_a   1.000
_cell.length_b   1.000
_cell.length_c   1.000
_cell.angle_alpha   90.00
_cell.angle_beta   90.00
_cell.angle_gamma   90.00
#
_symmetry.space_group_name_H-M   'P 1'
#
loop_
_entity.id
_entity.type
_entity.pdbx_description
1 polymer ?
#
loop_
_entity_poly.entity_id
_entity_poly.type
_entity_poly.pdbx_seq_one_letter_code
_entity_poly.pdbx_strand_id
1 'polypeptide(L)'
;MGTHLNPVKRTNDVLEADNLAQTMEAQWKEVELALWQSKQRMMARDTESPTEFEIGEEAWLDAKNVNLKTLRLLSKVKRDKKRNFENRPPPVTVDGEEEYEVEGITDAEERNGKWFFQVKWKGYGSEENTWEPQENLKNAKKILKKYKKEMKKKALGAAKALRGGVL
;
A
#
# COMPACT_ATOMS: atom_id res chain seq x y z
N MET A 1 38.51 -40.99 -21.49
CA MET A 1 38.13 -39.81 -22.29
C MET A 1 37.92 -38.65 -21.33
N GLY A 2 38.81 -37.66 -21.31
CA GLY A 2 38.69 -36.47 -20.47
C GLY A 2 38.92 -35.23 -21.34
N THR A 3 37.92 -34.36 -21.44
CA THR A 3 37.95 -33.15 -22.26
C THR A 3 38.93 -32.13 -21.69
N HIS A 4 39.92 -31.74 -22.49
CA HIS A 4 40.89 -30.70 -22.16
C HIS A 4 40.23 -29.31 -22.28
N LEU A 5 40.01 -28.63 -21.16
CA LEU A 5 39.55 -27.24 -21.14
C LEU A 5 40.73 -26.31 -21.45
N ASN A 6 40.53 -25.46 -22.45
CA ASN A 6 41.50 -24.49 -22.94
C ASN A 6 41.66 -23.33 -21.92
N PRO A 7 42.85 -23.10 -21.32
CA PRO A 7 43.01 -22.16 -20.21
C PRO A 7 42.99 -20.68 -20.61
N VAL A 8 43.13 -20.35 -21.91
CA VAL A 8 43.32 -18.97 -22.38
C VAL A 8 42.02 -18.16 -22.45
N LYS A 9 40.85 -18.80 -22.56
CA LYS A 9 39.57 -18.06 -22.66
C LYS A 9 39.03 -17.55 -21.33
N ARG A 10 39.46 -18.09 -20.20
CA ARG A 10 38.91 -17.72 -18.87
C ARG A 10 39.52 -16.44 -18.29
N THR A 11 40.67 -15.99 -18.80
CA THR A 11 41.41 -14.85 -18.23
C THR A 11 41.01 -13.50 -18.81
N ASN A 12 40.41 -13.46 -20.01
CA ASN A 12 39.96 -12.20 -20.63
C ASN A 12 38.62 -11.71 -20.08
N ASP A 13 37.65 -12.60 -19.87
CA ASP A 13 36.29 -12.23 -19.41
C ASP A 13 36.29 -11.65 -17.98
N VAL A 14 37.24 -12.07 -17.14
CA VAL A 14 37.41 -11.56 -15.76
C VAL A 14 38.01 -10.15 -15.77
N LEU A 15 38.96 -9.88 -16.68
CA LEU A 15 39.64 -8.59 -16.77
C LEU A 15 38.69 -7.48 -17.27
N GLU A 16 37.73 -7.82 -18.13
CA GLU A 16 36.71 -6.87 -18.61
C GLU A 16 35.68 -6.54 -17.51
N ALA A 17 35.30 -7.52 -16.70
CA ALA A 17 34.41 -7.31 -15.55
C ALA A 17 35.05 -6.42 -14.47
N ASP A 18 36.34 -6.61 -14.18
CA ASP A 18 37.08 -5.79 -13.21
C ASP A 18 37.23 -4.34 -13.69
N ASN A 19 37.51 -4.14 -14.99
CA ASN A 19 37.59 -2.81 -15.58
C ASN A 19 36.21 -2.11 -15.61
N LEU A 20 35.12 -2.85 -15.85
CA LEU A 20 33.76 -2.31 -15.78
C LEU A 20 33.37 -1.94 -14.34
N ALA A 21 33.71 -2.77 -13.35
CA ALA A 21 33.46 -2.47 -11.95
C ALA A 21 34.22 -1.21 -11.50
N GLN A 22 35.48 -1.08 -11.89
CA GLN A 22 36.29 0.11 -11.58
C GLN A 22 35.74 1.39 -12.22
N THR A 23 35.24 1.32 -13.47
CA THR A 23 34.63 2.48 -14.12
C THR A 23 33.30 2.86 -13.48
N MET A 24 32.47 1.89 -13.10
CA MET A 24 31.24 2.15 -12.36
C MET A 24 31.52 2.77 -10.99
N GLU A 25 32.52 2.28 -10.25
CA GLU A 25 32.92 2.88 -8.97
C GLU A 25 33.42 4.32 -9.12
N ALA A 26 34.16 4.62 -10.19
CA ALA A 26 34.61 5.99 -10.48
C ALA A 26 33.41 6.91 -10.72
N GLN A 27 32.42 6.48 -11.52
CA GLN A 27 31.21 7.27 -11.76
C GLN A 27 30.38 7.46 -10.49
N TRP A 28 30.27 6.43 -9.64
CA TRP A 28 29.57 6.55 -8.36
C TRP A 28 30.23 7.55 -7.43
N LYS A 29 31.56 7.56 -7.33
CA LYS A 29 32.30 8.54 -6.53
C LYS A 29 32.12 9.98 -7.01
N GLU A 30 32.05 10.20 -8.33
CA GLU A 30 31.77 11.52 -8.90
C GLU A 30 30.36 12.02 -8.56
N VAL A 31 29.36 11.13 -8.65
CA VAL A 31 27.97 11.45 -8.29
C VAL A 31 27.84 11.76 -6.80
N GLU A 32 28.46 10.95 -5.93
CA GLU A 32 28.47 11.18 -4.49
C GLU A 32 29.16 12.51 -4.14
N LEU A 33 30.28 12.82 -4.79
CA LEU A 33 30.99 14.09 -4.57
C LEU A 33 30.16 15.29 -5.05
N ALA A 34 29.47 15.19 -6.18
CA ALA A 34 28.60 16.26 -6.68
C ALA A 34 27.40 16.49 -5.75
N LEU A 35 26.78 15.43 -5.24
CA LEU A 35 25.70 15.49 -4.26
C LEU A 35 26.19 16.12 -2.95
N TRP A 36 27.37 15.72 -2.47
CA TRP A 36 27.96 16.28 -1.26
C TRP A 36 28.32 17.76 -1.44
N GLN A 37 28.94 18.14 -2.55
CA GLN A 37 29.25 19.54 -2.85
C GLN A 37 27.99 20.39 -2.99
N SER A 38 26.93 19.86 -3.61
CA SER A 38 25.63 20.52 -3.66
C SER A 38 25.04 20.72 -2.26
N LYS A 39 25.09 19.69 -1.40
CA LYS A 39 24.70 19.76 0.01
C LYS A 39 25.51 20.84 0.75
N GLN A 40 26.83 20.86 0.61
CA GLN A 40 27.68 21.88 1.26
C GLN A 40 27.40 23.29 0.73
N ARG A 41 27.15 23.47 -0.57
CA ARG A 41 26.77 24.77 -1.17
C ARG A 41 25.39 25.25 -0.71
N MET A 42 24.46 24.33 -0.41
CA MET A 42 23.20 24.68 0.23
C MET A 42 23.39 25.07 1.69
N MET A 43 24.20 24.31 2.45
CA MET A 43 24.47 24.60 3.86
C MET A 43 25.28 25.88 4.07
N ALA A 44 26.11 26.27 3.09
CA ALA A 44 26.91 27.51 3.15
C ALA A 44 26.12 28.78 2.78
N ARG A 45 24.82 28.68 2.43
CA ARG A 45 23.97 29.85 2.17
C ARG A 45 23.18 30.32 3.40
N ASP A 46 23.10 29.51 4.45
CA ASP A 46 22.37 29.81 5.69
C ASP A 46 23.33 30.07 6.86
N THR A 47 24.35 30.91 6.67
CA THR A 47 25.01 31.61 7.78
C THR A 47 24.25 32.90 8.12
N GLU A 48 22.94 32.78 8.34
CA GLU A 48 22.26 33.54 9.39
C GLU A 48 21.63 32.48 10.31
N SER A 49 21.95 32.60 11.59
CA SER A 49 21.65 31.65 12.68
C SER A 49 20.36 30.84 12.49
N PRO A 50 20.36 29.50 12.70
CA PRO A 50 19.12 28.76 12.75
C PRO A 50 18.28 29.35 13.87
N THR A 51 17.14 29.95 13.53
CA THR A 51 16.11 30.23 14.54
C THR A 51 15.60 28.86 14.96
N GLU A 52 15.76 28.55 16.23
CA GLU A 52 15.29 27.31 16.81
C GLU A 52 13.76 27.30 16.70
N PHE A 53 13.22 26.45 15.83
CA PHE A 53 11.78 26.31 15.66
C PHE A 53 11.30 25.16 16.56
N GLU A 54 10.45 25.49 17.54
CA GLU A 54 9.77 24.49 18.34
C GLU A 54 8.64 23.82 17.53
N ILE A 55 8.44 22.52 17.75
CA ILE A 55 7.35 21.76 17.10
C ILE A 55 6.01 22.36 17.55
N GLY A 56 5.41 23.18 16.70
CA GLY A 56 4.18 23.94 17.01
C GLY A 56 4.11 25.32 16.36
N GLU A 57 5.21 25.87 15.84
CA GLU A 57 5.20 27.15 15.14
C GLU A 57 4.75 27.00 13.68
N GLU A 58 3.61 27.61 13.33
CA GLU A 58 3.05 27.60 11.97
C GLU A 58 3.92 28.43 11.01
N ALA A 59 4.70 27.77 10.14
CA ALA A 59 5.45 28.43 9.08
C ALA A 59 4.60 28.61 7.81
N TRP A 60 4.49 29.85 7.31
CA TRP A 60 3.74 30.18 6.09
C TRP A 60 4.64 30.11 4.85
N LEU A 61 4.22 29.37 3.82
CA LEU A 61 4.91 29.31 2.52
C LEU A 61 4.43 30.44 1.59
N ASP A 62 5.36 31.08 0.86
CA ASP A 62 5.04 32.09 -0.16
C ASP A 62 4.27 31.44 -1.33
N ALA A 63 2.99 31.80 -1.46
CA ALA A 63 2.06 31.20 -2.40
C ALA A 63 2.45 31.41 -3.88
N LYS A 64 3.34 32.36 -4.19
CA LYS A 64 3.69 32.70 -5.59
C LYS A 64 4.60 31.67 -6.27
N ASN A 65 5.28 30.81 -5.51
CA ASN A 65 6.19 29.78 -6.04
C ASN A 65 5.68 28.34 -5.88
N VAL A 66 4.42 28.18 -5.46
CA VAL A 66 3.80 26.87 -5.23
C VAL A 66 3.02 26.44 -6.47
N ASN A 67 3.67 25.70 -7.39
CA ASN A 67 2.97 25.07 -8.53
C ASN A 67 2.31 23.74 -8.11
N LEU A 68 1.20 23.83 -7.37
CA LEU A 68 0.36 22.68 -7.07
C LEU A 68 -0.59 22.42 -8.24
N LYS A 69 -0.17 21.58 -9.21
CA LYS A 69 -1.11 20.86 -10.10
C LYS A 69 -2.20 20.12 -9.30
N THR A 70 -1.96 19.90 -8.02
CA THR A 70 -2.86 19.33 -7.03
C THR A 70 -4.07 20.22 -6.70
N LEU A 71 -4.09 21.53 -6.93
CA LEU A 71 -5.25 22.35 -6.53
C LEU A 71 -6.54 22.06 -7.31
N ARG A 72 -6.44 21.52 -8.54
CA ARG A 72 -7.61 21.02 -9.30
C ARG A 72 -8.05 19.61 -8.88
N LEU A 73 -7.18 18.86 -8.20
CA LEU A 73 -7.52 17.62 -7.50
C LEU A 73 -8.07 17.91 -6.09
N LEU A 74 -7.52 18.91 -5.40
CA LEU A 74 -7.95 19.34 -4.07
C LEU A 74 -9.33 20.01 -4.09
N SER A 75 -9.78 20.59 -5.20
CA SER A 75 -11.17 21.05 -5.33
C SER A 75 -12.18 19.91 -5.45
N LYS A 76 -11.76 18.73 -5.96
CA LYS A 76 -12.56 17.50 -5.91
C LYS A 76 -12.45 16.77 -4.57
N VAL A 77 -11.29 16.81 -3.92
CA VAL A 77 -11.03 16.22 -2.59
C VAL A 77 -11.59 17.07 -1.43
N LYS A 78 -11.87 18.36 -1.63
CA LYS A 78 -12.58 19.21 -0.65
C LYS A 78 -14.06 18.83 -0.46
N ARG A 79 -14.60 17.91 -1.27
CA ARG A 79 -15.79 17.13 -0.94
C ARG A 79 -15.32 15.79 -0.35
N ASP A 80 -15.10 15.76 0.98
CA ASP A 80 -15.32 14.58 1.85
C ASP A 80 -14.54 14.54 3.15
N LYS A 81 -13.79 15.60 3.52
CA LYS A 81 -13.21 15.68 4.89
C LYS A 81 -14.25 15.70 6.03
N LYS A 82 -15.54 15.80 5.73
CA LYS A 82 -16.69 15.75 6.66
C LYS A 82 -17.72 14.67 6.35
N ARG A 83 -17.49 13.78 5.38
CA ARG A 83 -18.43 12.67 5.17
C ARG A 83 -18.09 11.56 6.16
N ASN A 84 -18.79 11.59 7.28
CA ASN A 84 -19.23 10.40 8.00
C ASN A 84 -18.41 9.87 9.19
N PHE A 85 -17.47 10.62 9.79
CA PHE A 85 -16.96 10.20 11.11
C PHE A 85 -18.05 10.29 12.20
N GLU A 86 -18.98 11.25 12.08
CA GLU A 86 -20.09 11.46 13.04
C GLU A 86 -21.15 10.35 13.06
N ASN A 87 -21.21 9.46 12.06
CA ASN A 87 -22.16 8.34 12.01
C ASN A 87 -21.51 6.96 12.21
N ARG A 88 -20.25 6.92 12.66
CA ARG A 88 -19.60 5.65 13.01
C ARG A 88 -20.11 5.23 14.39
N PRO A 89 -20.68 4.02 14.54
CA PRO A 89 -21.02 3.52 15.86
C PRO A 89 -19.74 3.37 16.69
N PRO A 90 -19.76 3.72 17.98
CA PRO A 90 -18.62 3.44 18.85
C PRO A 90 -18.39 1.92 18.93
N PRO A 91 -17.15 1.46 19.07
CA PRO A 91 -16.88 0.06 19.34
C PRO A 91 -17.48 -0.36 20.67
N VAL A 92 -17.87 -1.63 20.78
CA VAL A 92 -18.36 -2.23 22.02
C VAL A 92 -17.25 -3.09 22.60
N THR A 93 -16.98 -2.97 23.90
CA THR A 93 -16.03 -3.86 24.57
C THR A 93 -16.71 -5.16 24.96
N VAL A 94 -16.20 -6.29 24.47
CA VAL A 94 -16.64 -7.64 24.82
C VAL A 94 -15.41 -8.40 25.30
N ASP A 95 -15.46 -8.95 26.52
CA ASP A 95 -14.35 -9.70 27.13
C ASP A 95 -13.00 -8.94 27.17
N GLY A 96 -13.05 -7.61 27.19
CA GLY A 96 -11.85 -6.75 27.20
C GLY A 96 -11.29 -6.41 25.81
N GLU A 97 -11.92 -6.89 24.73
CA GLU A 97 -11.57 -6.59 23.35
C GLU A 97 -12.61 -5.66 22.71
N GLU A 98 -12.18 -4.77 21.82
CA GLU A 98 -13.09 -3.92 21.05
C GLU A 98 -13.70 -4.68 19.87
N GLU A 99 -15.02 -4.64 19.76
CA GLU A 99 -15.78 -5.18 18.65
C GLU A 99 -16.49 -4.07 17.87
N TYR A 100 -16.46 -4.18 16.54
CA TYR A 100 -17.01 -3.19 15.61
C TYR A 100 -18.23 -3.75 14.89
N GLU A 101 -19.23 -2.90 14.63
CA GLU A 101 -20.45 -3.35 13.95
C GLU A 101 -20.19 -3.65 12.47
N VAL A 102 -20.53 -4.87 12.06
CA VAL A 102 -20.43 -5.33 10.67
C VAL A 102 -21.71 -5.01 9.91
N GLU A 103 -21.60 -4.24 8.83
CA GLU A 103 -22.70 -3.97 7.90
C GLU A 103 -22.92 -5.12 6.91
N GLY A 104 -21.84 -5.75 6.44
CA GLY A 104 -21.94 -6.84 5.48
C GLY A 104 -20.61 -7.52 5.17
N ILE A 105 -20.68 -8.54 4.32
CA ILE A 105 -19.52 -9.20 3.72
C ILE A 105 -19.60 -8.96 2.22
N THR A 106 -18.53 -8.41 1.64
CA THR A 106 -18.44 -8.12 0.21
C THR A 106 -17.80 -9.26 -0.55
N ASP A 107 -16.84 -9.96 0.07
CA ASP A 107 -16.09 -11.02 -0.58
C ASP A 107 -15.60 -12.11 0.39
N ALA A 108 -15.16 -13.24 -0.14
CA ALA A 108 -14.60 -14.35 0.62
C ALA A 108 -13.50 -15.06 -0.18
N GLU A 109 -12.42 -15.42 0.51
CA GLU A 109 -11.26 -16.08 -0.08
C GLU A 109 -10.72 -17.15 0.89
N GLU A 110 -10.24 -18.26 0.36
CA GLU A 110 -9.53 -19.28 1.13
C GLU A 110 -8.01 -19.11 0.95
N ARG A 111 -7.28 -18.97 2.06
CA ARG A 111 -5.82 -18.87 2.09
C ARG A 111 -5.27 -19.96 3.00
N ASN A 112 -4.49 -20.88 2.45
CA ASN A 112 -3.86 -21.98 3.20
C ASN A 112 -4.86 -22.78 4.07
N GLY A 113 -6.03 -23.11 3.51
CA GLY A 113 -7.08 -23.86 4.24
C GLY A 113 -7.89 -23.04 5.24
N LYS A 114 -7.66 -21.73 5.33
CA LYS A 114 -8.38 -20.81 6.22
C LYS A 114 -9.21 -19.82 5.42
N TRP A 115 -10.43 -19.58 5.87
CA TRP A 115 -11.34 -18.62 5.23
C TRP A 115 -11.14 -17.21 5.76
N PHE A 116 -10.98 -16.28 4.84
CA PHE A 116 -10.97 -14.84 5.08
C PHE A 116 -12.19 -14.21 4.38
N PHE A 117 -12.75 -13.19 5.02
CA PHE A 117 -13.92 -12.49 4.53
C PHE A 117 -13.63 -11.00 4.46
N GLN A 118 -13.98 -10.37 3.35
CA GLN A 118 -13.88 -8.92 3.22
C GLN A 118 -15.09 -8.28 3.89
N VAL A 119 -14.85 -7.59 5.01
CA VAL A 119 -15.87 -7.03 5.89
C VAL A 119 -16.17 -5.59 5.49
N LYS A 120 -17.45 -5.29 5.31
CA LYS A 120 -17.97 -3.93 5.20
C LYS A 120 -18.38 -3.47 6.60
N TRP A 121 -17.67 -2.47 7.13
CA TRP A 121 -17.91 -1.92 8.46
C TRP A 121 -19.02 -0.85 8.45
N LYS A 122 -19.84 -0.84 9.49
CA LYS A 122 -20.99 0.07 9.61
C LYS A 122 -20.53 1.53 9.73
N GLY A 123 -20.95 2.38 8.80
CA GLY A 123 -20.60 3.81 8.82
C GLY A 123 -19.22 4.14 8.24
N TYR A 124 -18.47 3.13 7.77
CA TYR A 124 -17.18 3.29 7.11
C TYR A 124 -17.35 3.22 5.59
N GLY A 125 -16.43 3.84 4.85
CA GLY A 125 -16.39 3.75 3.39
C GLY A 125 -16.01 2.35 2.89
N SER A 126 -16.17 2.06 1.59
CA SER A 126 -15.75 0.75 1.03
C SER A 126 -14.23 0.61 0.97
N GLU A 127 -13.52 1.73 0.94
CA GLU A 127 -12.08 1.86 1.03
C GLU A 127 -11.51 1.43 2.39
N GLU A 128 -12.35 1.39 3.43
CA GLU A 128 -12.00 0.96 4.78
C GLU A 128 -12.34 -0.53 5.02
N ASN A 129 -12.80 -1.26 4.00
CA ASN A 129 -13.08 -2.69 4.13
C ASN A 129 -11.79 -3.48 4.39
N THR A 130 -11.82 -4.41 5.35
CA THR A 130 -10.66 -5.23 5.72
C THR A 130 -10.94 -6.73 5.50
N TRP A 131 -9.88 -7.52 5.38
CA TRP A 131 -9.97 -8.98 5.27
C TRP A 131 -9.82 -9.60 6.66
N GLU A 132 -10.91 -10.10 7.21
CA GLU A 132 -10.95 -10.69 8.54
C GLU A 132 -11.01 -12.22 8.46
N PRO A 133 -10.25 -12.95 9.30
CA PRO A 133 -10.38 -14.40 9.40
C PRO A 133 -11.77 -14.80 9.94
N GLN A 134 -12.22 -16.01 9.62
CA GLN A 134 -13.54 -16.50 10.06
C GLN A 134 -13.74 -16.43 11.57
N GLU A 135 -12.66 -16.62 12.34
CA GLU A 135 -12.62 -16.58 13.80
C GLU A 135 -13.03 -15.20 14.35
N ASN A 136 -12.68 -14.11 13.66
CA ASN A 136 -13.04 -12.74 14.06
C ASN A 136 -14.55 -12.45 13.88
N LEU A 137 -15.25 -13.25 13.06
CA LEU A 137 -16.67 -13.08 12.77
C LEU A 137 -17.58 -13.92 13.69
N LYS A 138 -17.08 -14.35 14.84
CA LYS A 138 -17.81 -15.16 15.84
C LYS A 138 -19.17 -14.55 16.23
N ASN A 139 -19.26 -13.23 16.30
CA ASN A 139 -20.49 -12.50 16.68
C ASN A 139 -21.34 -12.04 15.47
N ALA A 140 -20.82 -12.18 14.25
CA ALA A 140 -21.49 -11.79 13.00
C ALA A 140 -22.22 -12.97 12.29
N LYS A 141 -22.66 -13.99 13.04
CA LYS A 141 -23.24 -15.25 12.49
C LYS A 141 -24.39 -15.02 11.50
N LYS A 142 -25.26 -14.03 11.76
CA LYS A 142 -26.39 -13.69 10.88
C LYS A 142 -25.92 -13.18 9.51
N ILE A 143 -24.91 -12.31 9.49
CA ILE A 143 -24.32 -11.75 8.27
C ILE A 143 -23.62 -12.85 7.46
N LEU A 144 -22.81 -13.69 8.13
CA LEU A 144 -22.17 -14.85 7.50
C LEU A 144 -23.19 -15.80 6.85
N LYS A 145 -24.26 -16.15 7.57
CA LYS A 145 -25.31 -17.03 7.05
C LYS A 145 -25.98 -16.43 5.81
N LYS A 146 -26.27 -15.13 5.83
CA LYS A 146 -26.85 -14.41 4.69
C LYS A 146 -25.91 -14.47 3.49
N TYR A 147 -24.63 -14.12 3.66
CA TYR A 147 -23.63 -14.15 2.59
C TYR A 147 -23.50 -15.56 1.98
N LYS A 148 -23.31 -16.59 2.81
CA LYS A 148 -23.18 -17.99 2.35
C LYS A 148 -24.41 -18.46 1.57
N LYS A 149 -25.62 -18.07 2.00
CA LYS A 149 -26.87 -18.39 1.28
C LYS A 149 -26.91 -17.76 -0.11
N GLU A 150 -26.54 -16.49 -0.22
CA GLU A 150 -26.53 -15.79 -1.51
C GLU A 150 -25.46 -16.35 -2.45
N MET A 151 -24.26 -16.68 -1.95
CA MET A 151 -23.23 -17.33 -2.77
C MET A 151 -23.67 -18.71 -3.28
N LYS A 152 -24.32 -19.52 -2.42
CA LYS A 152 -24.88 -20.82 -2.84
C LYS A 152 -25.92 -20.68 -3.95
N LYS A 153 -26.81 -19.68 -3.85
CA LYS A 153 -27.80 -19.40 -4.91
C LYS A 153 -27.13 -18.99 -6.21
N LYS A 154 -26.14 -18.10 -6.17
CA LYS A 154 -25.36 -17.67 -7.35
C LYS A 154 -24.67 -18.85 -8.02
N ALA A 155 -23.98 -19.69 -7.24
CA ALA A 155 -23.31 -20.89 -7.74
C ALA A 155 -24.30 -21.87 -8.38
N LEU A 156 -25.47 -22.09 -7.76
CA LEU A 156 -26.52 -22.94 -8.32
C LEU A 156 -27.08 -22.36 -9.62
N GLY A 157 -27.29 -21.04 -9.69
CA GLY A 157 -27.72 -20.35 -10.90
C GLY A 157 -26.72 -20.52 -12.04
N ALA A 158 -25.43 -20.28 -11.76
CA ALA A 158 -24.35 -20.48 -12.74
C ALA A 158 -24.28 -21.93 -13.23
N ALA A 159 -24.34 -22.91 -12.32
CA ALA A 159 -24.32 -24.33 -12.67
C ALA A 159 -25.54 -24.79 -13.49
N LYS A 160 -26.69 -24.10 -13.38
CA LYS A 160 -27.86 -24.34 -14.23
C LYS A 160 -27.68 -23.72 -15.62
N ALA A 161 -27.15 -22.49 -15.70
CA ALA A 161 -26.87 -21.84 -16.97
C ALA A 161 -25.88 -22.63 -17.83
N LEU A 162 -24.82 -23.18 -17.22
CA LEU A 162 -23.84 -24.03 -17.92
C LEU A 162 -24.44 -25.34 -18.44
N ARG A 163 -25.43 -25.93 -17.75
CA ARG A 163 -26.09 -27.17 -18.18
C ARG A 163 -27.20 -26.96 -19.21
N GLY A 164 -27.80 -25.76 -19.26
CA GLY A 164 -28.86 -25.42 -20.21
C GLY A 164 -28.39 -24.88 -21.57
N GLY A 165 -27.09 -24.61 -21.73
CA GLY A 165 -26.49 -24.09 -22.97
C GLY A 165 -26.05 -25.16 -23.98
N VAL A 166 -26.37 -26.43 -23.75
CA VAL A 166 -26.14 -27.54 -24.70
C VAL A 166 -27.50 -28.03 -25.18
N LEU A 167 -28.14 -27.28 -26.08
CA LEU A 167 -29.28 -27.72 -26.89
C LEU A 167 -29.20 -27.05 -28.27
#